data_AF-K5Y3D0-F1
#
_entry.id   AF-K5Y3D0-F1
#
_cell.length_a   1.000
_cell.length_b   1.000
_cell.length_c   1.000
_cell.angle_alpha   90.00
_cell.angle_beta   90.00
_cell.angle_gamma   90.00
#
_symmetry.space_group_name_H-M   'P 1'
#
loop_
_entity.id
_entity.type
_entity.pdbx_description
1 polymer ?
#
loop_
_entity_poly.entity_id
_entity_poly.type
_entity_poly.pdbx_seq_one_letter_code
_entity_poly.pdbx_strand_id
1 'polypeptide(L)'
;MRGRYGSAEQFLKLFTPDLQIATARNEARAYLGSAPSLAVLAEGYGWQTVIVWLCIMIENLNNFTGVREKMPVARQRDLATLILAEYPSLKASEILLFFHRLKCGRYGRFYGMVDALFITSSLLQFSEQRRTDIIRYKEEQSRAEKSALPPPDTGNYITREEYLEQKRLKENKNG
;
A
#
# COMPACT_ATOMS: atom_id res chain seq x y z
N MET A 1 -16.42 3.36 -4.99
CA MET A 1 -15.39 3.08 -6.03
C MET A 1 -15.43 4.15 -7.14
N ARG A 2 -16.50 4.23 -7.97
CA ARG A 2 -16.62 5.24 -9.04
C ARG A 2 -16.61 6.71 -8.58
N GLY A 3 -17.15 7.02 -7.40
CA GLY A 3 -17.13 8.39 -6.86
C GLY A 3 -15.73 8.95 -6.55
N ARG A 4 -14.73 8.08 -6.33
CA ARG A 4 -13.35 8.52 -6.00
C ARG A 4 -12.38 8.38 -7.17
N TYR A 5 -12.55 7.34 -7.99
CA TYR A 5 -11.61 7.00 -9.07
C TYR A 5 -12.22 7.17 -10.47
N GLY A 6 -13.49 7.59 -10.56
CA GLY A 6 -14.15 7.90 -11.82
C GLY A 6 -14.58 6.67 -12.61
N SER A 7 -14.66 6.82 -13.93
CA SER A 7 -14.87 5.74 -14.89
C SER A 7 -13.66 4.79 -14.96
N ALA A 8 -13.82 3.65 -15.63
CA ALA A 8 -12.72 2.72 -15.90
C ALA A 8 -11.56 3.41 -16.63
N GLU A 9 -11.87 4.26 -17.62
CA GLU A 9 -10.86 5.01 -18.38
C GLU A 9 -10.10 6.01 -17.49
N GLN A 10 -10.82 6.72 -16.60
CA GLN A 10 -10.21 7.63 -15.64
C GLN A 10 -9.30 6.86 -14.68
N PHE A 11 -9.71 5.70 -14.20
CA PHE A 11 -8.87 4.83 -13.37
C PHE A 11 -7.56 4.43 -14.09
N LEU A 12 -7.64 3.99 -15.35
CA LEU A 12 -6.46 3.62 -16.14
C LEU A 12 -5.48 4.78 -16.33
N LYS A 13 -5.99 6.01 -16.48
CA LYS A 13 -5.19 7.24 -16.57
C LYS A 13 -4.60 7.67 -15.23
N LEU A 14 -5.24 7.31 -14.11
CA LEU A 14 -4.76 7.63 -12.77
C LEU A 14 -3.68 6.64 -12.31
N PHE A 15 -3.90 5.33 -12.49
CA PHE A 15 -3.00 4.28 -12.01
C PHE A 15 -2.02 3.81 -13.10
N THR A 16 -1.23 4.74 -13.63
CA THR A 16 -0.21 4.41 -14.64
C THR A 16 1.07 3.87 -14.00
N PRO A 17 1.97 3.22 -14.77
CA PRO A 17 3.27 2.81 -14.28
C PRO A 17 4.13 3.95 -13.70
N ASP A 18 3.88 5.21 -14.06
CA ASP A 18 4.62 6.35 -13.53
C ASP A 18 4.40 6.54 -12.02
N LEU A 19 3.26 6.09 -11.50
CA LEU A 19 2.99 6.08 -10.06
C LEU A 19 3.83 5.06 -9.28
N GLN A 20 4.57 4.16 -9.94
CA GLN A 20 5.46 3.20 -9.27
C GLN A 20 6.48 3.92 -8.38
N ILE A 21 7.08 5.02 -8.86
CA ILE A 21 8.07 5.81 -8.11
C ILE A 21 7.41 6.52 -6.92
N ALA A 22 6.26 7.17 -7.15
CA ALA A 22 5.54 7.89 -6.10
C ALA A 22 5.08 6.95 -4.98
N THR A 23 4.62 5.75 -5.36
CA THR A 23 4.25 4.67 -4.43
C THR A 23 5.44 4.18 -3.63
N ALA A 24 6.61 3.98 -4.25
CA ALA A 24 7.82 3.54 -3.56
C ALA A 24 8.39 4.59 -2.60
N ARG A 25 8.22 5.88 -2.92
CA ARG A 25 8.57 6.98 -1.99
C ARG A 25 7.66 7.06 -0.77
N ASN A 26 6.48 6.44 -0.82
CA ASN A 26 5.53 6.42 0.28
C ASN A 26 4.90 5.03 0.43
N GLU A 27 5.72 4.05 0.83
CA GLU A 27 5.30 2.66 0.98
C GLU A 27 4.20 2.50 2.04
N ALA A 28 4.26 3.27 3.13
CA ALA A 28 3.23 3.27 4.16
C ALA A 28 1.84 3.59 3.55
N ARG A 29 1.73 4.60 2.69
CA ARG A 29 0.49 4.91 1.98
C ARG A 29 0.10 3.80 0.99
N ALA A 30 1.06 3.12 0.38
CA ALA A 30 0.75 2.00 -0.51
C ALA A 30 0.03 0.86 0.23
N TYR A 31 0.50 0.54 1.44
CA TYR A 31 -0.01 -0.54 2.28
C TYR A 31 -1.21 -0.17 3.17
N LEU A 32 -1.25 1.04 3.70
CA LEU A 32 -2.27 1.47 4.68
C LEU A 32 -3.32 2.38 4.05
N GLY A 33 -3.04 2.93 2.87
CA GLY A 33 -3.96 3.82 2.17
C GLY A 33 -5.20 3.10 1.61
N SER A 34 -6.10 3.92 1.08
CA SER A 34 -7.45 3.53 0.63
C SER A 34 -7.52 3.18 -0.87
N ALA A 35 -6.42 2.76 -1.48
CA ALA A 35 -6.47 2.25 -2.85
C ALA A 35 -7.34 0.99 -2.91
N PRO A 36 -8.15 0.78 -3.96
CA PRO A 36 -9.02 -0.38 -4.06
C PRO A 36 -8.18 -1.65 -4.28
N SER A 37 -8.68 -2.79 -3.79
CA SER A 37 -8.14 -4.11 -4.13
C SER A 37 -8.48 -4.51 -5.57
N LEU A 38 -7.75 -5.48 -6.11
CA LEU A 38 -8.06 -6.06 -7.42
C LEU A 38 -9.49 -6.59 -7.48
N ALA A 39 -9.99 -7.24 -6.42
CA ALA A 39 -11.38 -7.69 -6.33
C ALA A 39 -12.38 -6.52 -6.44
N VAL A 40 -12.15 -5.44 -5.70
CA VAL A 40 -13.04 -4.26 -5.72
C VAL A 40 -13.00 -3.56 -7.08
N LEU A 41 -11.84 -3.52 -7.74
CA LEU A 41 -11.73 -3.01 -9.11
C LEU A 41 -12.50 -3.90 -10.09
N ALA A 42 -12.34 -5.21 -9.97
CA ALA A 42 -12.97 -6.19 -10.83
C ALA A 42 -14.51 -6.15 -10.70
N GLU A 43 -15.02 -5.98 -9.48
CA GLU A 43 -16.45 -5.80 -9.21
C GLU A 43 -17.01 -4.54 -9.86
N GLY A 44 -16.33 -3.40 -9.74
CA GLY A 44 -16.93 -2.13 -10.17
C GLY A 44 -16.56 -1.65 -11.58
N TYR A 45 -15.49 -2.16 -12.20
CA TYR A 45 -15.07 -1.87 -13.57
C TYR A 45 -15.05 -3.09 -14.50
N GLY A 46 -15.27 -4.30 -13.98
CA GLY A 46 -15.22 -5.54 -14.74
C GLY A 46 -13.81 -6.13 -14.84
N TRP A 47 -13.74 -7.46 -14.90
CA TRP A 47 -12.48 -8.21 -14.86
C TRP A 47 -11.57 -7.87 -16.04
N GLN A 48 -12.16 -7.68 -17.23
CA GLN A 48 -11.41 -7.34 -18.43
C GLN A 48 -10.64 -6.01 -18.29
N THR A 49 -11.22 -5.02 -17.61
CA THR A 49 -10.55 -3.73 -17.33
C THR A 49 -9.32 -3.95 -16.44
N VAL A 50 -9.45 -4.78 -15.41
CA VAL A 50 -8.35 -5.07 -14.47
C VAL A 50 -7.25 -5.89 -15.15
N ILE A 51 -7.61 -6.84 -16.01
CA ILE A 51 -6.65 -7.60 -16.83
C ILE A 51 -5.87 -6.65 -17.76
N VAL A 52 -6.57 -5.73 -18.44
CA VAL A 52 -5.91 -4.71 -19.28
C VAL A 52 -4.95 -3.86 -18.46
N TRP A 53 -5.36 -3.42 -17.27
CA TRP A 53 -4.52 -2.64 -16.37
C TRP A 53 -3.26 -3.39 -15.94
N LEU A 54 -3.39 -4.67 -15.57
CA LEU A 54 -2.25 -5.53 -15.22
C LEU A 54 -1.33 -5.76 -16.43
N CYS A 55 -1.87 -5.95 -17.63
CA CYS A 55 -1.07 -6.03 -18.85
C CYS A 55 -0.25 -4.75 -19.08
N ILE A 56 -0.79 -3.56 -18.80
CA ILE A 56 -0.03 -2.30 -18.88
C ILE A 56 1.18 -2.32 -17.93
N MET A 57 1.01 -2.85 -16.71
CA MET A 57 2.13 -2.98 -15.76
C MET A 57 3.18 -3.98 -16.25
N ILE A 58 2.73 -5.14 -16.76
CA ILE A 58 3.61 -6.20 -17.27
C ILE A 58 4.37 -5.71 -18.51
N GLU A 59 3.70 -5.03 -19.44
CA GLU A 59 4.32 -4.48 -20.65
C GLU A 59 5.35 -3.39 -20.29
N ASN A 60 5.05 -2.57 -19.31
CA ASN A 60 6.00 -1.59 -18.81
C ASN A 60 7.25 -2.23 -18.17
N LEU A 61 7.10 -3.36 -17.47
CA LEU A 61 8.24 -4.18 -17.04
C LEU A 61 8.98 -4.79 -18.23
N ASN A 62 8.24 -5.35 -19.18
CA ASN A 62 8.76 -5.97 -20.40
C ASN A 62 9.69 -5.01 -21.14
N ASN A 63 9.26 -3.76 -21.33
CA ASN A 63 10.04 -2.70 -21.96
C ASN A 63 11.21 -2.20 -21.13
N PHE A 64 11.10 -2.22 -19.79
CA PHE A 64 12.21 -1.86 -18.90
C PHE A 64 13.37 -2.85 -18.94
N THR A 65 13.08 -4.15 -19.04
CA THR A 65 14.13 -5.18 -18.99
C THR A 65 15.03 -5.15 -20.22
N GLY A 66 16.33 -5.41 -20.06
CA GLY A 66 17.30 -5.49 -21.18
C GLY A 66 17.40 -6.87 -21.85
N VAL A 67 16.46 -7.78 -21.58
CA VAL A 67 16.52 -9.16 -22.09
C VAL A 67 16.23 -9.24 -23.59
N ARG A 68 16.79 -10.25 -24.25
CA ARG A 68 16.67 -10.47 -25.70
C ARG A 68 15.22 -10.74 -26.10
N GLU A 69 14.52 -11.57 -25.34
CA GLU A 69 13.17 -12.01 -25.65
C GLU A 69 12.12 -11.39 -24.73
N LYS A 70 11.21 -10.64 -25.33
CA LYS A 70 10.09 -10.01 -24.65
C LYS A 70 8.93 -10.98 -24.47
N MET A 71 8.17 -10.82 -23.39
CA MET A 71 6.95 -11.57 -23.17
C MET A 71 5.88 -11.17 -24.20
N PRO A 72 5.30 -12.10 -24.99
CA PRO A 72 4.26 -11.76 -25.96
C PRO A 72 2.95 -11.40 -25.26
N VAL A 73 2.15 -10.54 -25.89
CA VAL A 73 0.89 -10.00 -25.34
C VAL A 73 -0.09 -11.09 -24.87
N ALA A 74 -0.15 -12.23 -25.57
CA ALA A 74 -0.97 -13.37 -25.15
C ALA A 74 -0.56 -13.88 -23.76
N ARG A 75 0.74 -14.11 -23.54
CA ARG A 75 1.27 -14.54 -22.24
C ARG A 75 1.10 -13.48 -21.15
N GLN A 76 1.18 -12.20 -21.50
CA GLN A 76 0.90 -11.12 -20.55
C GLN A 76 -0.55 -11.15 -20.07
N ARG A 77 -1.51 -11.43 -20.97
CA ARG A 77 -2.93 -11.58 -20.62
C ARG A 77 -3.17 -12.79 -19.72
N ASP A 78 -2.54 -13.92 -20.03
CA ASP A 78 -2.63 -15.13 -19.19
C ASP A 78 -2.06 -14.85 -17.79
N LEU A 79 -0.88 -14.23 -17.71
CA LEU A 79 -0.26 -13.83 -16.45
C LEU A 79 -1.14 -12.83 -15.68
N ALA A 80 -1.67 -11.80 -16.33
CA ALA A 80 -2.57 -10.84 -15.71
C ALA A 80 -3.83 -11.50 -15.12
N THR A 81 -4.37 -12.52 -15.81
CA THR A 81 -5.54 -13.27 -15.37
C THR A 81 -5.21 -14.10 -14.12
N LEU A 82 -4.04 -14.77 -14.11
CA LEU A 82 -3.55 -15.51 -12.93
C LEU A 82 -3.33 -14.57 -11.74
N ILE A 83 -2.73 -13.40 -11.95
CA ILE A 83 -2.49 -12.42 -10.88
C ILE A 83 -3.82 -11.97 -10.25
N LEU A 84 -4.82 -11.67 -11.09
CA LEU A 84 -6.14 -11.27 -10.60
C LEU A 84 -6.83 -12.39 -9.80
N ALA A 85 -6.72 -13.64 -10.26
CA ALA A 85 -7.32 -14.79 -9.62
C ALA A 85 -6.67 -15.13 -8.27
N GLU A 86 -5.33 -15.13 -8.20
CA GLU A 86 -4.59 -15.57 -7.02
C GLU A 86 -4.40 -14.47 -5.97
N TYR A 87 -4.39 -13.20 -6.39
CA TYR A 87 -4.13 -12.08 -5.50
C TYR A 87 -5.27 -11.05 -5.46
N PRO A 88 -6.54 -11.46 -5.29
CA PRO A 88 -7.70 -10.54 -5.35
C PRO A 88 -7.67 -9.47 -4.24
N SER A 89 -6.95 -9.73 -3.14
CA SER A 89 -6.83 -8.83 -2.00
C SER A 89 -5.75 -7.76 -2.15
N LEU A 90 -4.82 -7.91 -3.11
CA LEU A 90 -3.78 -6.90 -3.35
C LEU A 90 -4.38 -5.61 -3.85
N LYS A 91 -3.86 -4.48 -3.35
CA LYS A 91 -4.31 -3.14 -3.75
C LYS A 91 -3.63 -2.66 -5.01
N ALA A 92 -4.29 -1.79 -5.77
CA ALA A 92 -3.69 -1.17 -6.96
C ALA A 92 -2.35 -0.49 -6.63
N SER A 93 -2.27 0.19 -5.48
CA SER A 93 -1.02 0.75 -4.96
C SER A 93 0.03 -0.31 -4.63
N GLU A 94 -0.37 -1.45 -4.07
CA GLU A 94 0.56 -2.54 -3.74
C GLU A 94 1.12 -3.21 -5.01
N ILE A 95 0.31 -3.34 -6.07
CA ILE A 95 0.77 -3.82 -7.38
C ILE A 95 1.81 -2.85 -7.98
N LEU A 96 1.56 -1.54 -7.92
CA LEU A 96 2.55 -0.54 -8.36
C LEU A 96 3.86 -0.67 -7.55
N LEU A 97 3.76 -0.83 -6.23
CA LEU A 97 4.92 -1.04 -5.37
C LEU A 97 5.67 -2.33 -5.72
N PHE A 98 4.93 -3.41 -6.00
CA PHE A 98 5.50 -4.69 -6.41
C PHE A 98 6.34 -4.53 -7.69
N PHE A 99 5.78 -3.94 -8.75
CA PHE A 99 6.51 -3.75 -10.01
C PHE A 99 7.71 -2.81 -9.86
N HIS A 100 7.62 -1.78 -9.01
CA HIS A 100 8.79 -0.97 -8.64
C HIS A 100 9.89 -1.84 -8.02
N ARG A 101 9.58 -2.57 -6.94
CA ARG A 101 10.52 -3.42 -6.21
C ARG A 101 11.13 -4.51 -7.11
N LEU A 102 10.33 -5.06 -8.02
CA LEU A 102 10.78 -6.04 -9.02
C LEU A 102 11.82 -5.45 -9.97
N LYS A 103 11.59 -4.22 -10.47
CA LYS A 103 12.57 -3.50 -11.31
C LYS A 103 13.85 -3.14 -10.57
N CYS A 104 13.77 -2.91 -9.25
CA CYS A 104 14.95 -2.75 -8.40
C CYS A 104 15.71 -4.05 -8.15
N GLY A 105 15.26 -5.20 -8.68
CA GLY A 105 15.92 -6.49 -8.53
C GLY A 105 15.74 -7.13 -7.14
N ARG A 106 14.77 -6.67 -6.34
CA ARG A 106 14.56 -7.14 -4.96
C ARG A 106 14.24 -8.65 -4.86
N TYR A 107 13.72 -9.24 -5.93
CA TYR A 107 13.33 -10.65 -5.99
C TYR A 107 14.24 -11.47 -6.92
N GLY A 108 15.31 -10.87 -7.45
CA GLY A 108 16.22 -11.50 -8.40
C GLY A 108 16.25 -10.81 -9.77
N ARG A 109 16.71 -11.54 -10.79
CA ARG A 109 16.93 -11.03 -12.15
C ARG A 109 16.38 -11.99 -13.20
N PHE A 110 16.01 -11.45 -14.35
CA PHE A 110 15.67 -12.21 -15.54
C PHE A 110 16.92 -12.70 -16.28
N TYR A 111 16.84 -13.89 -16.87
CA TYR A 111 17.91 -14.47 -17.69
C TYR A 111 17.38 -14.80 -19.08
N GLY A 112 17.91 -14.15 -20.11
CA GLY A 112 17.55 -14.40 -21.53
C GLY A 112 16.18 -13.88 -21.97
N MET A 113 15.15 -14.02 -21.13
CA MET A 113 13.75 -13.66 -21.42
C MET A 113 13.01 -13.12 -20.19
N VAL A 114 11.90 -12.41 -20.41
CA VAL A 114 10.96 -12.06 -19.34
C VAL A 114 10.09 -13.28 -19.04
N ASP A 115 10.34 -13.90 -17.90
CA ASP A 115 9.68 -15.13 -17.47
C ASP A 115 8.46 -14.86 -16.57
N ALA A 116 7.33 -15.46 -16.93
CA ALA A 116 6.10 -15.37 -16.15
C ALA A 116 6.21 -16.10 -14.81
N LEU A 117 6.90 -17.24 -14.76
CA LEU A 117 7.10 -18.00 -13.51
C LEU A 117 7.96 -17.23 -12.51
N PHE A 118 8.95 -16.49 -13.01
CA PHE A 118 9.71 -15.57 -12.18
C PHE A 118 8.82 -14.46 -11.58
N ILE A 119 7.90 -13.90 -12.36
CA ILE A 119 6.98 -12.86 -11.86
C ILE A 119 6.02 -13.43 -10.80
N THR A 120 5.45 -14.62 -11.02
CA THR A 120 4.53 -15.24 -10.05
C THR A 120 5.24 -15.66 -8.76
N SER A 121 6.44 -16.22 -8.84
CA SER A 121 7.26 -16.52 -7.65
C SER A 121 7.69 -15.25 -6.90
N SER A 122 7.99 -14.16 -7.61
CA SER A 122 8.26 -12.85 -7.00
C SER A 122 7.02 -12.29 -6.29
N LEU A 123 5.82 -12.47 -6.85
CA LEU A 123 4.56 -12.07 -6.21
C LEU A 123 4.29 -12.87 -4.93
N LEU A 124 4.60 -14.17 -4.92
CA LEU A 124 4.52 -14.99 -3.72
C LEU A 124 5.39 -14.40 -2.60
N GLN A 125 6.67 -14.14 -2.90
CA GLN A 125 7.59 -13.51 -1.94
C GLN A 125 7.09 -12.12 -1.48
N PHE A 126 6.56 -11.31 -2.39
CA PHE A 126 5.98 -10.01 -2.03
C PHE A 126 4.77 -10.17 -1.09
N SER A 127 3.90 -11.15 -1.34
CA SER A 127 2.73 -11.44 -0.50
C SER A 127 3.12 -11.89 0.91
N GLU A 128 4.19 -12.67 1.04
CA GLU A 128 4.75 -13.06 2.33
C GLU A 128 5.30 -11.84 3.10
N GLN A 129 6.08 -10.98 2.42
CA GLN A 129 6.64 -9.76 3.00
C GLN A 129 5.56 -8.74 3.38
N ARG A 130 4.47 -8.68 2.60
CA ARG A 130 3.38 -7.72 2.76
C ARG A 130 2.80 -7.73 4.17
N ARG A 131 2.62 -8.90 4.78
CA ARG A 131 2.05 -9.00 6.14
C ARG A 131 2.95 -8.30 7.16
N THR A 132 4.25 -8.58 7.09
CA THR A 132 5.26 -8.00 7.97
C THR A 132 5.40 -6.49 7.75
N ASP A 133 5.43 -6.04 6.48
CA ASP A 133 5.51 -4.62 6.13
C ASP A 133 4.28 -3.85 6.67
N ILE A 134 3.06 -4.40 6.53
CA ILE A 134 1.83 -3.78 7.06
C ILE A 134 1.90 -3.61 8.58
N ILE A 135 2.35 -4.64 9.31
CA ILE A 135 2.46 -4.58 10.77
C ILE A 135 3.45 -3.49 11.17
N ARG A 136 4.65 -3.49 10.56
CA ARG A 136 5.68 -2.48 10.82
C ARG A 136 5.15 -1.07 10.62
N TYR A 137 4.52 -0.79 9.46
CA TYR A 137 4.02 0.55 9.17
C TYR A 137 2.87 0.98 10.09
N LYS A 138 2.01 0.06 10.54
CA LYS A 138 0.97 0.38 11.53
C LYS A 138 1.56 0.75 12.89
N GLU A 139 2.59 0.04 13.33
CA GLU A 139 3.29 0.34 14.59
C GLU A 139 4.04 1.67 14.53
N GLU A 140 4.70 1.97 13.41
CA GLU A 140 5.32 3.27 13.16
C GLU A 140 4.28 4.40 13.19
N GLN A 141 3.14 4.23 12.51
CA GLN A 141 2.06 5.21 12.52
C GLN A 141 1.50 5.43 13.94
N SER A 142 1.23 4.35 14.68
CA SER A 142 0.72 4.46 16.06
C SER A 142 1.72 5.12 17.01
N ARG A 143 3.03 4.84 16.85
CA ARG A 143 4.09 5.51 17.62
C ARG A 143 4.16 7.00 17.30
N ALA A 144 4.10 7.36 16.02
CA ALA A 144 4.08 8.75 15.58
C ALA A 144 2.85 9.50 16.12
N GLU A 145 1.66 8.90 16.03
CA GLU A 145 0.42 9.46 16.59
C GLU A 145 0.53 9.68 18.11
N LYS A 146 1.05 8.68 18.86
CA LYS A 146 1.28 8.81 20.31
C LYS A 146 2.29 9.91 20.66
N SER A 147 3.34 10.08 19.85
CA SER A 147 4.33 11.15 20.06
C SER A 147 3.83 12.55 19.67
N ALA A 148 2.84 12.62 18.78
CA ALA A 148 2.22 13.87 18.34
C ALA A 148 1.09 14.33 19.27
N LEU A 149 0.52 13.43 20.07
CA LEU A 149 -0.36 13.80 21.17
C LEU A 149 0.43 14.65 22.17
N PRO A 150 -0.14 15.76 22.67
CA PRO A 150 0.47 16.46 23.80
C PRO A 150 0.68 15.46 24.93
N PRO A 151 1.74 15.62 25.74
CA PRO A 151 1.91 14.79 26.93
C PRO A 151 0.59 14.78 27.69
N PRO A 152 0.14 13.61 28.21
CA PRO A 152 -1.09 13.54 28.96
C PRO A 152 -1.06 14.67 29.99
N ASP A 153 -2.14 15.45 30.07
CA ASP A 153 -2.24 16.58 30.97
C ASP A 153 -1.91 16.08 32.37
N THR A 154 -0.66 16.25 32.81
CA THR A 154 -0.26 16.16 34.20
C THR A 154 -0.69 17.44 34.91
N GLY A 155 -1.79 18.06 34.47
CA GLY A 155 -2.58 18.95 35.30
C GLY A 155 -2.76 18.22 36.61
N ASN A 156 -2.18 18.78 37.67
CA ASN A 156 -2.23 18.23 39.01
C ASN A 156 -3.67 17.84 39.33
N TYR A 157 -4.01 16.56 39.13
CA TYR A 157 -5.25 15.99 39.56
C TYR A 157 -5.12 15.83 41.08
N ILE A 158 -5.32 16.93 41.80
CA ILE A 158 -5.51 16.88 43.24
C ILE A 158 -6.87 16.25 43.51
N THR A 159 -6.85 15.28 44.41
CA THR A 159 -8.06 14.63 44.90
C THR A 159 -9.00 15.66 45.53
N ARG A 160 -10.30 15.35 45.60
CA ARG A 160 -11.31 16.22 46.24
C ARG A 160 -10.92 16.57 47.68
N GLU A 161 -10.28 15.63 48.37
CA GLU A 161 -9.81 15.80 49.74
C GLU A 161 -8.67 16.83 49.82
N GLU A 162 -7.65 16.71 48.97
CA GLU A 162 -6.55 17.67 48.87
C GLU A 162 -7.03 19.08 48.51
N TYR A 163 -8.04 19.20 47.64
CA TYR A 163 -8.66 20.50 47.32
C TYR A 163 -9.34 21.13 48.54
N LEU A 164 -10.09 20.35 49.32
CA LEU A 164 -10.80 20.83 50.51
C LEU A 164 -9.83 21.27 51.61
N GLU A 165 -8.72 20.55 51.77
CA GLU A 165 -7.68 20.88 52.75
C GLU A 165 -6.92 22.17 52.37
N GLN A 166 -6.55 22.32 51.09
CA GLN A 166 -5.96 23.58 50.61
C GLN A 166 -6.90 24.77 50.78
N LYS A 167 -8.21 24.57 50.59
CA LYS A 167 -9.22 25.62 50.80
C LYS A 167 -9.29 26.03 52.28
N ARG A 168 -9.36 25.08 53.21
CA ARG A 168 -9.33 25.36 54.67
C ARG A 168 -8.08 26.10 55.11
N LEU A 169 -6.91 25.70 54.59
CA LEU A 169 -5.64 26.32 54.94
C LEU A 169 -5.52 27.76 54.43
N LYS A 170 -6.16 28.10 53.30
CA LYS A 170 -6.24 29.47 52.78
C LYS A 170 -7.20 30.34 53.58
N GLU A 171 -8.34 29.79 53.99
CA GLU A 171 -9.32 30.50 54.84
C GLU A 171 -8.74 30.81 56.23
N ASN A 172 -7.98 29.88 56.83
CA ASN A 172 -7.32 30.09 58.12
C ASN A 172 -6.10 31.03 58.10
N LYS A 173 -5.55 31.36 56.92
CA LYS A 173 -4.42 32.31 56.79
C LYS A 173 -4.87 33.75 56.59
N ASN A 174 -6.14 33.98 56.29
CA ASN A 174 -6.72 35.29 55.98
C ASN A 174 -7.70 35.80 57.05
N GLY A 175 -7.74 35.16 58.22
CA GLY A 175 -8.48 35.61 59.41
C GLY A 175 -7.54 35.72 60.60
#